data_AF-A0A2D6HH63-F1
#
_entry.id   AF-A0A2D6HH63-F1
#
_cell.length_a   1.000
_cell.length_b   1.000
_cell.length_c   1.000
_cell.angle_alpha   90.00
_cell.angle_beta   90.00
_cell.angle_gamma   90.00
#
_symmetry.space_group_name_H-M   'P 1'
#
loop_
_entity.id
_entity.type
_entity.pdbx_description
1 polymer ?
#
loop_
_entity_poly.entity_id
_entity_poly.type
_entity_poly.pdbx_seq_one_letter_code
_entity_poly.pdbx_strand_id
1 'polypeptide(L)'
;MNPLLPVLSVFATSAPLAPATVPLPQQGAFEVHRPEHVRLLHAEREALLREEWVRAGAQSRRRAIEWVHSRRRPGEPAGARISFETLADISRFLDGGTPDAGSPWTERLARSLDLRVAPGVFAAREQGRGESMVVRVETLFAVPAPEGDRELLLSLVWLGPAGEEVPARTEPVPTTCFDGSGFEMFVRPPASEPGRWRLVADVGRGAECWRSVAVGVDCVADLAARRARLQLEAQRAPSPLRAELWSALGPLTEHGLRRLAGLDLGHWFDFCEGSSAVELTSPVVPFPPEGAMAAADRALWTLPHEGTFERGLVIVCGRAEHPSDALAGAVGEGWRRFSLARSTRVLAGACPTTSRAAVRFLERCAALATERDWTALHLVARGDQGTLFLRELRRTSAPSITGLVLCATSGAVPDAGAEFGVPLLTFTAMAAEDATTSGDGWARVASREPGFLLDLRVPGLVETWLSEGL
;
A
#
# COMPACT_ATOMS: atom_id res chain seq x y z
N MET A 1 -34.22 -66.99 -9.14
CA MET A 1 -35.01 -65.75 -9.03
C MET A 1 -34.19 -64.72 -8.29
N ASN A 2 -33.77 -63.66 -8.99
CA ASN A 2 -33.20 -62.43 -8.44
C ASN A 2 -33.55 -61.33 -9.46
N PRO A 3 -34.23 -60.24 -9.07
CA PRO A 3 -34.73 -59.27 -10.02
C PRO A 3 -33.66 -58.24 -10.40
N LEU A 4 -33.78 -57.78 -11.65
CA LEU A 4 -33.00 -56.78 -12.34
C LEU A 4 -33.07 -55.42 -11.62
N LEU A 5 -31.91 -54.77 -11.44
CA LEU A 5 -31.81 -53.35 -11.09
C LEU A 5 -31.69 -52.49 -12.37
N PRO A 6 -32.38 -51.34 -12.46
CA PRO A 6 -32.39 -50.50 -13.65
C PRO A 6 -31.17 -49.56 -13.71
N VAL A 7 -30.65 -49.40 -14.92
CA VAL A 7 -29.66 -48.38 -15.30
C VAL A 7 -30.34 -47.01 -15.27
N LEU A 8 -29.93 -46.14 -14.34
CA LEU A 8 -30.28 -44.71 -14.37
C LEU A 8 -29.15 -43.94 -15.06
N SER A 9 -29.40 -43.61 -16.32
CA SER A 9 -28.65 -42.62 -17.08
C SER A 9 -28.97 -41.22 -16.53
N VAL A 10 -28.06 -40.64 -15.75
CA VAL A 10 -28.14 -39.22 -15.36
C VAL A 10 -27.46 -38.40 -16.45
N PHE A 11 -28.25 -37.87 -17.37
CA PHE A 11 -27.84 -36.72 -18.16
C PHE A 11 -27.70 -35.53 -17.21
N ALA A 12 -26.46 -35.21 -16.81
CA ALA A 12 -26.15 -33.93 -16.20
C ALA A 12 -26.18 -32.87 -17.32
N THR A 13 -27.35 -32.27 -17.53
CA THR A 13 -27.44 -30.98 -18.23
C THR A 13 -26.82 -29.93 -17.32
N SER A 14 -25.54 -29.64 -17.54
CA SER A 14 -24.86 -28.45 -17.04
C SER A 14 -25.52 -27.23 -17.67
N ALA A 15 -26.46 -26.63 -16.93
CA ALA A 15 -26.88 -25.27 -17.25
C ALA A 15 -25.66 -24.35 -17.13
N PRO A 16 -25.35 -23.51 -18.13
CA PRO A 16 -24.33 -22.49 -17.96
C PRO A 16 -24.76 -21.58 -16.81
N LEU A 17 -23.95 -21.52 -15.75
CA LEU A 17 -24.06 -20.49 -14.72
C LEU A 17 -24.07 -19.14 -15.45
N ALA A 18 -25.21 -18.43 -15.41
CA ALA A 18 -25.28 -17.06 -15.88
C ALA A 18 -24.15 -16.28 -15.20
N PRO A 19 -23.37 -15.45 -15.94
CA PRO A 19 -22.32 -14.66 -15.32
C PRO A 19 -22.97 -13.84 -14.21
N ALA A 20 -22.49 -14.03 -12.98
CA ALA A 20 -22.97 -13.28 -11.83
C ALA A 20 -22.60 -11.81 -12.06
N THR A 21 -23.55 -11.03 -12.60
CA THR A 21 -23.45 -9.57 -12.64
C THR A 21 -23.24 -9.10 -11.21
N VAL A 22 -22.06 -8.55 -10.93
CA VAL A 22 -21.77 -7.91 -9.65
C VAL A 22 -22.75 -6.75 -9.53
N PRO A 23 -23.63 -6.73 -8.52
CA PRO A 23 -24.52 -5.59 -8.34
C PRO A 23 -23.65 -4.34 -8.16
N LEU A 24 -23.97 -3.28 -8.92
CA LEU A 24 -23.29 -2.01 -8.75
C LEU A 24 -23.43 -1.55 -7.29
N PRO A 25 -22.38 -0.96 -6.69
CA PRO A 25 -22.45 -0.49 -5.32
C PRO A 25 -23.66 0.44 -5.14
N GLN A 26 -24.46 0.21 -4.09
CA GLN A 26 -25.57 1.09 -3.75
C GLN A 26 -25.05 2.50 -3.43
N GLN A 27 -25.82 3.54 -3.75
CA GLN A 27 -25.53 4.93 -3.37
C GLN A 27 -25.18 4.97 -1.86
N GLY A 28 -23.95 5.38 -1.53
CA GLY A 28 -23.43 5.42 -0.16
C GLY A 28 -22.30 4.43 0.15
N ALA A 29 -22.09 3.37 -0.65
CA ALA A 29 -20.98 2.43 -0.45
C ALA A 29 -19.60 3.12 -0.56
N PHE A 30 -19.49 4.15 -1.41
CA PHE A 30 -18.27 4.93 -1.51
C PHE A 30 -17.97 5.70 -0.21
N GLU A 31 -18.97 6.30 0.42
CA GLU A 31 -18.78 7.12 1.63
C GLU A 31 -18.32 6.29 2.84
N VAL A 32 -18.83 5.06 2.99
CA VAL A 32 -18.43 4.14 4.08
C VAL A 32 -16.93 3.85 4.05
N HIS A 33 -16.37 3.65 2.86
CA HIS A 33 -14.97 3.27 2.68
C HIS A 33 -14.05 4.45 2.35
N ARG A 34 -14.59 5.67 2.26
CA ARG A 34 -13.82 6.87 1.88
C ARG A 34 -12.62 7.14 2.82
N PRO A 35 -12.74 7.04 4.17
CA PRO A 35 -11.58 7.25 5.04
C PRO A 35 -10.44 6.25 4.77
N GLU A 36 -10.80 5.01 4.47
CA GLU A 36 -9.82 3.96 4.13
C GLU A 36 -9.20 4.19 2.75
N HIS A 37 -10.00 4.57 1.75
CA HIS A 37 -9.52 4.94 0.42
C HIS A 37 -8.50 6.08 0.49
N VAL A 38 -8.85 7.19 1.15
CA VAL A 38 -7.96 8.34 1.33
C VAL A 38 -6.65 7.95 2.00
N ARG A 39 -6.72 7.06 3.00
CA ARG A 39 -5.54 6.55 3.70
C ARG A 39 -4.63 5.73 2.78
N LEU A 40 -5.20 4.84 1.96
CA LEU A 40 -4.47 3.99 1.01
C LEU A 40 -3.89 4.82 -0.14
N LEU A 41 -4.67 5.76 -0.66
CA LEU A 41 -4.25 6.73 -1.66
C LEU A 41 -3.04 7.54 -1.17
N HIS A 42 -3.07 8.02 0.07
CA HIS A 42 -1.95 8.77 0.65
C HIS A 42 -0.65 7.96 0.63
N ALA A 43 -0.70 6.71 1.09
CA ALA A 43 0.44 5.82 1.06
C ALA A 43 0.92 5.50 -0.37
N GLU A 44 0.00 5.44 -1.34
CA GLU A 44 0.34 5.18 -2.76
C GLU A 44 1.11 6.37 -3.33
N ARG A 45 0.62 7.59 -3.06
CA ARG A 45 1.29 8.82 -3.46
C ARG A 45 2.68 8.94 -2.85
N GLU A 46 2.83 8.59 -1.56
CA GLU A 46 4.15 8.56 -0.92
C GLU A 46 5.08 7.50 -1.56
N ALA A 47 4.56 6.34 -1.94
CA ALA A 47 5.34 5.30 -2.61
C ALA A 47 5.86 5.76 -3.99
N LEU A 48 4.98 6.33 -4.83
CA LEU A 48 5.36 6.93 -6.11
C LEU A 48 6.39 8.05 -5.92
N LEU A 49 6.19 8.90 -4.92
CA LEU A 49 7.08 10.01 -4.63
C LEU A 49 8.46 9.54 -4.18
N ARG A 50 8.56 8.42 -3.47
CA ARG A 50 9.85 7.78 -3.14
C ARG A 50 10.59 7.31 -4.39
N GLU A 51 9.89 6.75 -5.37
CA GLU A 51 10.49 6.32 -6.64
C GLU A 51 10.96 7.51 -7.50
N GLU A 52 10.17 8.58 -7.56
CA GLU A 52 10.56 9.85 -8.16
C GLU A 52 11.76 10.45 -7.44
N TRP A 53 11.78 10.40 -6.11
CA TRP A 53 12.86 10.91 -5.28
C TRP A 53 14.18 10.23 -5.61
N VAL A 54 14.20 8.90 -5.68
CA VAL A 54 15.41 8.11 -6.01
C VAL A 54 15.96 8.47 -7.39
N ARG A 55 15.11 8.85 -8.36
CA ARG A 55 15.52 9.26 -9.71
C ARG A 55 15.92 10.74 -9.81
N ALA A 56 15.37 11.60 -8.95
CA ALA A 56 15.59 13.04 -9.00
C ALA A 56 17.03 13.46 -8.65
N GLY A 57 17.50 14.55 -9.26
CA GLY A 57 18.80 15.16 -8.93
C GLY A 57 18.81 15.89 -7.59
N ALA A 58 20.01 16.12 -7.04
CA ALA A 58 20.20 16.74 -5.71
C ALA A 58 19.55 18.14 -5.58
N GLN A 59 19.57 18.94 -6.64
CA GLN A 59 18.94 20.26 -6.64
C GLN A 59 17.41 20.19 -6.55
N SER A 60 16.77 19.28 -7.29
CA SER A 60 15.32 19.06 -7.22
C SER A 60 14.89 18.56 -5.86
N ARG A 61 15.63 17.60 -5.28
CA ARG A 61 15.43 17.11 -3.91
C ARG A 61 15.53 18.23 -2.88
N ARG A 62 16.53 19.10 -2.98
CA ARG A 62 16.71 20.25 -2.07
C ARG A 62 15.52 21.20 -2.12
N ARG A 63 15.09 21.59 -3.32
CA ARG A 63 13.92 22.47 -3.52
C ARG A 63 12.64 21.86 -2.95
N ALA A 64 12.44 20.55 -3.13
CA ALA A 64 11.30 19.84 -2.56
C ALA A 64 11.31 19.87 -1.02
N ILE A 65 12.46 19.64 -0.37
CA ILE A 65 12.59 19.73 1.09
C ILE A 65 12.28 21.16 1.58
N GLU A 66 12.88 22.18 0.95
CA GLU A 66 12.64 23.59 1.28
C GLU A 66 11.15 23.96 1.18
N TRP A 67 10.47 23.45 0.14
CA TRP A 67 9.03 23.64 -0.02
C TRP A 67 8.22 23.02 1.11
N VAL A 68 8.48 21.75 1.45
CA VAL A 68 7.76 21.08 2.54
C VAL A 68 7.91 21.84 3.85
N HIS A 69 9.12 22.36 4.15
CA HIS A 69 9.34 23.19 5.33
C HIS A 69 8.54 24.49 5.29
N SER A 70 8.48 25.18 4.15
CA SER A 70 7.72 26.43 3.99
C SER A 70 6.20 26.26 4.16
N ARG A 71 5.67 25.06 3.87
CA ARG A 71 4.24 24.73 3.97
C ARG A 71 3.82 24.21 5.35
N ARG A 72 4.76 23.96 6.24
CA ARG A 72 4.49 23.45 7.59
C ARG A 72 3.79 24.51 8.44
N ARG A 73 2.74 24.11 9.15
CA ARG A 73 2.07 25.01 10.10
C ARG A 73 2.90 25.13 11.39
N PRO A 74 2.96 26.32 12.03
CA PRO A 74 3.57 26.44 13.34
C PRO A 74 2.96 25.44 14.33
N GLY A 75 3.80 24.64 14.99
CA GLY A 75 3.37 23.61 15.96
C GLY A 75 2.93 22.28 15.35
N GLU A 76 2.96 22.11 14.03
CA GLU A 76 2.63 20.84 13.39
C GLU A 76 3.65 19.75 13.77
N PRO A 77 3.21 18.56 14.24
CA PRO A 77 4.12 17.48 14.64
C PRO A 77 5.05 17.07 13.49
N ALA A 78 6.27 16.67 13.81
CA ALA A 78 7.27 16.31 12.81
C ALA A 78 6.93 15.03 12.02
N GLY A 79 6.05 14.18 12.58
CA GLY A 79 5.46 13.03 11.91
C GLY A 79 4.06 13.29 11.34
N ALA A 80 3.61 14.54 11.25
CA ALA A 80 2.34 14.86 10.61
C ALA A 80 2.38 14.44 9.14
N ARG A 81 1.26 13.89 8.66
CA ARG A 81 1.13 13.53 7.25
C ARG A 81 1.07 14.77 6.40
N ILE A 82 1.86 14.76 5.33
CA ILE A 82 1.89 15.83 4.33
C ILE A 82 0.56 15.83 3.57
N SER A 83 0.01 17.01 3.24
CA SER A 83 -1.24 17.09 2.46
C SER A 83 -1.06 16.59 1.02
N PHE A 84 -2.16 16.19 0.37
CA PHE A 84 -2.13 15.82 -1.06
C PHE A 84 -1.65 16.95 -1.97
N GLU A 85 -2.00 18.20 -1.65
CA GLU A 85 -1.52 19.37 -2.38
C GLU A 85 0.02 19.43 -2.32
N THR A 86 0.59 19.31 -1.11
CA THR A 86 2.04 19.33 -0.94
C THR A 86 2.69 18.11 -1.61
N LEU A 87 2.08 16.91 -1.56
CA LEU A 87 2.60 15.73 -2.29
C LEU A 87 2.67 15.99 -3.81
N ALA A 88 1.62 16.58 -4.39
CA ALA A 88 1.57 16.93 -5.81
C ALA A 88 2.63 18.00 -6.17
N ASP A 89 2.89 18.96 -5.29
CA ASP A 89 3.93 19.96 -5.49
C ASP A 89 5.34 19.37 -5.40
N ILE A 90 5.59 18.44 -4.47
CA ILE A 90 6.90 17.77 -4.36
C ILE A 90 7.17 16.98 -5.65
N SER A 91 6.20 16.21 -6.14
CA SER A 91 6.34 15.44 -7.39
C SER A 91 6.80 16.35 -8.55
N ARG A 92 6.19 17.53 -8.68
CA ARG A 92 6.60 18.53 -9.69
C ARG A 92 8.04 19.02 -9.54
N PHE A 93 8.51 19.27 -8.30
CA PHE A 93 9.90 19.63 -8.09
C PHE A 93 10.86 18.52 -8.52
N LEU A 94 10.49 17.27 -8.22
CA LEU A 94 11.31 16.10 -8.55
C LEU A 94 11.41 15.90 -10.07
N ASP A 95 10.34 16.19 -10.79
CA ASP A 95 10.30 16.22 -12.26
C ASP A 95 10.97 17.46 -12.89
N GLY A 96 11.58 18.33 -12.06
CA GLY A 96 12.34 19.50 -12.52
C GLY A 96 11.52 20.77 -12.71
N GLY A 97 10.20 20.71 -12.49
CA GLY A 97 9.31 21.86 -12.52
C GLY A 97 9.40 22.74 -11.25
N THR A 98 8.58 23.80 -11.23
CA THR A 98 8.40 24.71 -10.09
C THR A 98 6.91 24.83 -9.75
N PRO A 99 6.47 24.60 -8.51
CA PRO A 99 5.09 24.84 -8.08
C PRO A 99 4.83 26.34 -7.84
N ASP A 100 3.85 26.86 -8.58
CA ASP A 100 3.04 28.09 -8.44
C ASP A 100 3.77 29.46 -8.41
N ALA A 101 3.46 30.41 -9.30
CA ALA A 101 2.15 31.09 -9.43
C ALA A 101 1.54 31.17 -10.85
N GLY A 102 2.11 30.48 -11.85
CA GLY A 102 1.66 30.57 -13.26
C GLY A 102 0.93 29.34 -13.82
N SER A 103 0.81 28.26 -13.04
CA SER A 103 0.13 27.03 -13.47
C SER A 103 -1.36 27.33 -13.73
N PRO A 104 -1.93 26.94 -14.89
CA PRO A 104 -3.37 27.07 -15.13
C PRO A 104 -4.17 26.40 -14.00
N TRP A 105 -5.28 27.00 -13.59
CA TRP A 105 -6.11 26.41 -12.53
C TRP A 105 -6.65 25.03 -12.92
N THR A 106 -6.82 24.75 -14.22
CA THR A 106 -7.19 23.45 -14.78
C THR A 106 -6.11 22.39 -14.57
N GLU A 107 -4.82 22.76 -14.62
CA GLU A 107 -3.70 21.88 -14.25
C GLU A 107 -3.71 21.58 -12.74
N ARG A 108 -3.97 22.60 -11.91
CA ARG A 108 -4.12 22.42 -10.45
C ARG A 108 -5.31 21.52 -10.14
N LEU A 109 -6.43 21.69 -10.86
CA LEU A 109 -7.60 20.84 -10.72
C LEU A 109 -7.29 19.40 -11.12
N ALA A 110 -6.68 19.15 -12.29
CA ALA A 110 -6.32 17.79 -12.70
C ALA A 110 -5.45 17.07 -11.64
N ARG A 111 -4.53 17.79 -11.00
CA ARG A 111 -3.70 17.28 -9.89
C ARG A 111 -4.48 17.04 -8.59
N SER A 112 -5.60 17.73 -8.39
CA SER A 112 -6.46 17.52 -7.23
C SER A 112 -7.43 16.36 -7.43
N LEU A 113 -7.61 15.85 -8.64
CA LEU A 113 -8.50 14.73 -8.92
C LEU A 113 -7.86 13.38 -8.59
N ASP A 114 -8.68 12.51 -8.00
CA ASP A 114 -8.43 11.08 -7.86
C ASP A 114 -9.60 10.29 -8.46
N LEU A 115 -9.32 9.05 -8.89
CA LEU A 115 -10.38 8.14 -9.34
C LEU A 115 -10.49 6.96 -8.38
N ARG A 116 -11.74 6.64 -8.02
CA ARG A 116 -12.07 5.40 -7.32
C ARG A 116 -12.99 4.56 -8.20
N VAL A 117 -12.50 3.42 -8.67
CA VAL A 117 -13.17 2.57 -9.66
C VAL A 117 -13.75 1.35 -8.96
N ALA A 118 -15.09 1.19 -8.98
CA ALA A 118 -15.77 0.04 -8.41
C ALA A 118 -16.56 -0.72 -9.49
N PRO A 119 -16.37 -2.05 -9.64
CA PRO A 119 -15.35 -2.87 -8.97
C PRO A 119 -13.91 -2.43 -9.32
N GLY A 120 -12.92 -2.70 -8.46
CA GLY A 120 -11.51 -2.37 -8.74
C GLY A 120 -10.82 -3.30 -9.75
N VAL A 121 -11.57 -4.24 -10.32
CA VAL A 121 -11.12 -5.27 -11.25
C VAL A 121 -12.15 -5.51 -12.34
N PHE A 122 -11.71 -6.00 -13.49
CA PHE A 122 -12.60 -6.46 -14.54
C PHE A 122 -12.07 -7.73 -15.23
N ALA A 123 -12.95 -8.44 -15.93
CA ALA A 123 -12.58 -9.66 -16.62
C ALA A 123 -11.89 -9.39 -17.97
N ALA A 124 -10.83 -10.14 -18.28
CA ALA A 124 -10.21 -10.13 -19.59
C ALA A 124 -11.17 -10.62 -20.68
N ARG A 125 -11.10 -10.01 -21.87
CA ARG A 125 -12.01 -10.28 -22.99
C ARG A 125 -11.34 -9.96 -24.32
N GLU A 126 -11.45 -10.86 -25.28
CA GLU A 126 -10.91 -10.67 -26.64
C GLU A 126 -11.66 -9.63 -27.46
N GLN A 127 -12.98 -9.47 -27.23
CA GLN A 127 -13.84 -8.59 -28.02
C GLN A 127 -14.91 -7.88 -27.18
N GLY A 128 -15.34 -6.72 -27.69
CA GLY A 128 -16.41 -5.91 -27.12
C GLY A 128 -15.99 -5.08 -25.90
N ARG A 129 -16.97 -4.48 -25.22
CA ARG A 129 -16.76 -3.80 -23.94
C ARG A 129 -17.14 -4.72 -22.79
N GLY A 130 -16.41 -4.63 -21.68
CA GLY A 130 -16.72 -5.40 -20.47
C GLY A 130 -17.93 -4.85 -19.70
N GLU A 131 -18.09 -5.36 -18.48
CA GLU A 131 -19.19 -4.99 -17.58
C GLU A 131 -19.09 -3.52 -17.14
N SER A 132 -20.23 -2.92 -16.80
CA SER A 132 -20.27 -1.52 -16.38
C SER A 132 -19.58 -1.34 -15.02
N MET A 133 -18.81 -0.27 -14.90
CA MET A 133 -18.10 0.11 -13.69
C MET A 133 -18.49 1.53 -13.29
N VAL A 134 -18.51 1.81 -11.99
CA VAL A 134 -18.69 3.15 -11.45
C VAL A 134 -17.33 3.74 -11.13
N VAL A 135 -17.07 4.93 -11.65
CA VAL A 135 -15.88 5.72 -11.37
C VAL A 135 -16.31 6.92 -10.57
N ARG A 136 -15.92 6.97 -9.31
CA ARG A 136 -16.06 8.18 -8.50
C ARG A 136 -14.84 9.06 -8.71
N VAL A 137 -15.08 10.27 -9.23
CA VAL A 137 -14.09 11.33 -9.39
C VAL A 137 -14.06 12.12 -8.09
N GLU A 138 -12.99 11.99 -7.31
CA GLU A 138 -12.84 12.62 -6.00
C GLU A 138 -11.92 13.84 -6.09
N THR A 139 -12.31 14.95 -5.46
CA THR A 139 -11.45 16.13 -5.29
C THR A 139 -10.67 16.02 -3.97
N LEU A 140 -9.36 15.87 -4.02
CA LEU A 140 -8.47 15.68 -2.87
C LEU A 140 -8.14 16.96 -2.11
N PHE A 141 -8.13 18.09 -2.81
CA PHE A 141 -7.94 19.43 -2.24
C PHE A 141 -8.66 20.46 -3.10
N ALA A 142 -9.14 21.53 -2.46
CA ALA A 142 -9.96 22.54 -3.12
C ALA A 142 -9.15 23.36 -4.12
N VAL A 143 -9.67 23.49 -5.34
CA VAL A 143 -9.13 24.35 -6.40
C VAL A 143 -10.27 25.24 -6.91
N PRO A 144 -10.41 26.47 -6.40
CA PRO A 144 -11.50 27.36 -6.80
C PRO A 144 -11.46 27.65 -8.31
N ALA A 145 -12.59 27.46 -8.98
CA ALA A 145 -12.73 27.85 -10.38
C ALA A 145 -12.79 29.40 -10.49
N PRO A 146 -12.18 30.00 -11.53
CA PRO A 146 -12.33 31.42 -11.81
C PRO A 146 -13.77 31.81 -12.10
N GLU A 147 -14.11 33.06 -11.78
CA GLU A 147 -15.43 33.62 -12.07
C GLU A 147 -15.71 33.59 -13.60
N GLY A 148 -16.83 32.99 -13.98
CA GLY A 148 -17.23 32.83 -15.39
C GLY A 148 -17.02 31.43 -15.98
N ASP A 149 -16.20 30.59 -15.34
CA ASP A 149 -15.99 29.20 -15.77
C ASP A 149 -17.09 28.29 -15.22
N ARG A 150 -18.05 27.94 -16.09
CA ARG A 150 -19.23 27.14 -15.70
C ARG A 150 -19.03 25.64 -15.91
N GLU A 151 -18.19 25.25 -16.85
CA GLU A 151 -18.10 23.86 -17.32
C GLU A 151 -16.70 23.55 -17.86
N LEU A 152 -16.27 22.30 -17.68
CA LEU A 152 -15.04 21.73 -18.21
C LEU A 152 -15.33 20.42 -18.93
N LEU A 153 -14.50 20.04 -19.90
CA LEU A 153 -14.59 18.72 -20.51
C LEU A 153 -13.81 17.71 -19.68
N LEU A 154 -14.45 16.67 -19.14
CA LEU A 154 -13.76 15.60 -18.45
C LEU A 154 -13.74 14.34 -19.32
N SER A 155 -12.54 13.83 -19.59
CA SER A 155 -12.35 12.56 -20.31
C SER A 155 -11.73 11.51 -19.39
N LEU A 156 -12.37 10.35 -19.29
CA LEU A 156 -11.78 9.16 -18.67
C LEU A 156 -11.13 8.33 -19.77
N VAL A 157 -9.86 7.98 -19.59
CA VAL A 157 -9.05 7.26 -20.58
C VAL A 157 -8.42 6.04 -19.93
N TRP A 158 -8.58 4.87 -20.55
CA TRP A 158 -7.88 3.66 -20.18
C TRP A 158 -6.48 3.68 -20.76
N LEU A 159 -5.48 3.36 -19.94
CA LEU A 159 -4.11 3.13 -20.33
C LEU A 159 -3.82 1.63 -20.16
N GLY A 160 -3.57 0.94 -21.26
CA GLY A 160 -3.25 -0.48 -21.20
C GLY A 160 -1.79 -0.76 -20.83
N PRO A 161 -1.44 -2.05 -20.66
CA PRO A 161 -0.12 -2.47 -20.20
C PRO A 161 1.02 -2.06 -21.15
N ALA A 162 0.75 -1.97 -22.46
CA ALA A 162 1.72 -1.55 -23.48
C ALA A 162 1.75 -0.02 -23.68
N GLY A 163 0.95 0.74 -22.90
CA GLY A 163 0.85 2.19 -22.99
C GLY A 163 -0.18 2.70 -24.00
N GLU A 164 -1.00 1.81 -24.55
CA GLU A 164 -2.11 2.16 -25.43
C GLU A 164 -3.18 2.98 -24.68
N GLU A 165 -3.69 4.04 -25.33
CA GLU A 165 -4.76 4.88 -24.78
C GLU A 165 -6.09 4.55 -25.45
N VAL A 166 -7.10 4.21 -24.64
CA VAL A 166 -8.46 3.89 -25.11
C VAL A 166 -9.48 4.79 -24.40
N PRO A 167 -10.21 5.65 -25.12
CA PRO A 167 -11.23 6.50 -24.51
C PRO A 167 -12.33 5.68 -23.83
N ALA A 168 -12.57 5.95 -22.55
CA ALA A 168 -13.63 5.32 -21.78
C ALA A 168 -14.95 6.08 -21.89
N ARG A 169 -14.90 7.40 -21.62
CA ARG A 169 -16.03 8.32 -21.63
C ARG A 169 -15.52 9.76 -21.65
N THR A 170 -16.23 10.64 -22.34
CA THR A 170 -15.97 12.09 -22.32
C THR A 170 -17.31 12.79 -22.17
N GLU A 171 -17.40 13.71 -21.21
CA GLU A 171 -18.60 14.53 -21.02
C GLU A 171 -18.26 15.89 -20.41
N PRO A 172 -19.08 16.91 -20.68
CA PRO A 172 -18.90 18.20 -20.07
C PRO A 172 -19.46 18.17 -18.63
N VAL A 173 -18.72 18.75 -17.69
CA VAL A 173 -18.95 18.67 -16.25
C VAL A 173 -19.01 20.08 -15.65
N PRO A 174 -20.10 20.44 -14.96
CA PRO A 174 -20.19 21.72 -14.27
C PRO A 174 -19.05 21.89 -13.25
N THR A 175 -18.44 23.07 -13.19
CA THR A 175 -17.32 23.33 -12.25
C THR A 175 -17.71 23.12 -10.79
N THR A 176 -18.98 23.33 -10.44
CA THR A 176 -19.55 23.07 -9.11
C THR A 176 -19.47 21.60 -8.67
N CYS A 177 -19.31 20.65 -9.59
CA CYS A 177 -19.13 19.24 -9.26
C CYS A 177 -17.79 18.96 -8.57
N PHE A 178 -16.82 19.87 -8.67
CA PHE A 178 -15.49 19.73 -8.05
C PHE A 178 -15.42 20.34 -6.64
N ASP A 179 -16.42 21.11 -6.20
CA ASP A 179 -16.44 21.80 -4.90
C ASP A 179 -16.80 20.88 -3.71
N GLY A 180 -17.23 19.64 -3.98
CA GLY A 180 -17.78 18.70 -2.99
C GLY A 180 -16.97 17.41 -2.80
N SER A 181 -17.64 16.34 -2.37
CA SER A 181 -17.04 15.01 -2.19
C SER A 181 -16.80 14.24 -3.50
N GLY A 182 -16.85 14.94 -4.64
CA GLY A 182 -16.77 14.36 -5.97
C GLY A 182 -18.12 13.99 -6.59
N PHE A 183 -18.05 13.31 -7.74
CA PHE A 183 -19.21 12.85 -8.51
C PHE A 183 -18.92 11.51 -9.20
N GLU A 184 -19.94 10.89 -9.79
CA GLU A 184 -19.85 9.55 -10.36
C GLU A 184 -19.99 9.59 -11.88
N MET A 185 -19.17 8.80 -12.55
CA MET A 185 -19.21 8.52 -13.98
C MET A 185 -19.31 7.01 -14.19
N PHE A 186 -19.97 6.57 -15.26
CA PHE A 186 -20.08 5.15 -15.59
C PHE A 186 -19.25 4.85 -16.83
N VAL A 187 -18.37 3.85 -16.73
CA VAL A 187 -17.50 3.42 -17.82
C VAL A 187 -17.67 1.92 -18.08
N ARG A 188 -17.15 1.47 -19.21
CA ARG A 188 -16.95 0.04 -19.48
C ARG A 188 -15.50 -0.16 -19.88
N PRO A 189 -14.83 -1.21 -19.37
CA PRO A 189 -13.47 -1.52 -19.78
C PRO A 189 -13.44 -1.99 -21.24
N PRO A 190 -12.33 -1.77 -21.95
CA PRO A 190 -12.19 -2.17 -23.35
C PRO A 190 -11.98 -3.69 -23.48
N ALA A 191 -11.94 -4.17 -24.74
CA ALA A 191 -11.36 -5.49 -25.02
C ALA A 191 -9.89 -5.46 -24.57
N SER A 192 -9.50 -6.44 -23.75
CA SER A 192 -8.29 -6.36 -22.95
C SER A 192 -7.71 -7.76 -22.70
N GLU A 193 -6.39 -7.87 -22.79
CA GLU A 193 -5.65 -8.99 -22.23
C GLU A 193 -5.51 -8.85 -20.70
N PRO A 194 -5.33 -9.97 -19.97
CA PRO A 194 -5.06 -9.94 -18.54
C PRO A 194 -3.81 -9.09 -18.21
N GLY A 195 -3.85 -8.38 -17.09
CA GLY A 195 -2.74 -7.57 -16.60
C GLY A 195 -3.18 -6.26 -15.96
N ARG A 196 -2.20 -5.40 -15.69
CA ARG A 196 -2.41 -4.11 -15.00
C ARG A 196 -2.83 -3.02 -16.00
N TRP A 197 -4.11 -2.68 -15.98
CA TRP A 197 -4.63 -1.50 -16.68
C TRP A 197 -4.62 -0.30 -15.74
N ARG A 198 -4.69 0.91 -16.30
CA ARG A 198 -4.85 2.14 -15.54
C ARG A 198 -5.97 3.00 -16.12
N LEU A 199 -6.62 3.78 -15.26
CA LEU A 199 -7.59 4.79 -15.66
C LEU A 199 -7.07 6.16 -15.25
N VAL A 200 -7.15 7.14 -16.15
CA VAL A 200 -6.81 8.55 -15.89
C VAL A 200 -8.00 9.45 -16.20
N ALA A 201 -8.02 10.62 -15.56
CA ALA A 201 -8.92 11.71 -15.87
C ALA A 201 -8.16 12.85 -16.55
N ASP A 202 -8.60 13.22 -17.74
CA ASP A 202 -8.09 14.33 -18.53
C ASP A 202 -9.08 15.49 -18.43
N VAL A 203 -8.63 16.61 -17.85
CA VAL A 203 -9.39 17.85 -17.67
C VAL A 203 -9.08 18.79 -18.83
N GLY A 204 -10.06 18.95 -19.72
CA GLY A 204 -9.98 19.75 -20.93
C GLY A 204 -10.66 21.12 -20.81
N ARG A 205 -10.02 22.15 -21.38
CA ARG A 205 -10.57 23.48 -21.60
C ARG A 205 -10.09 24.04 -22.95
N GLY A 206 -11.00 24.09 -23.93
CA GLY A 206 -10.62 24.51 -25.28
C GLY A 206 -9.58 23.55 -25.88
N ALA A 207 -8.40 24.07 -26.21
CA ALA A 207 -7.27 23.26 -26.71
C ALA A 207 -6.36 22.71 -25.60
N GLU A 208 -6.54 23.14 -24.35
CA GLU A 208 -5.73 22.69 -23.22
C GLU A 208 -6.30 21.41 -22.62
N CYS A 209 -5.42 20.50 -22.21
CA CYS A 209 -5.78 19.25 -21.56
C CYS A 209 -4.74 18.88 -20.51
N TRP A 210 -5.19 18.61 -19.28
CA TRP A 210 -4.33 18.29 -18.14
C TRP A 210 -4.74 16.97 -17.51
N ARG A 211 -3.76 16.12 -17.23
CA ARG A 211 -3.97 14.73 -16.83
C ARG A 211 -3.85 14.56 -15.32
N SER A 212 -4.81 13.87 -14.72
CA SER A 212 -4.77 13.42 -13.33
C SER A 212 -3.79 12.25 -13.18
N VAL A 213 -3.46 11.90 -11.93
CA VAL A 213 -2.64 10.70 -11.72
C VAL A 213 -3.45 9.44 -12.02
N ALA A 214 -2.79 8.50 -12.71
CA ALA A 214 -3.39 7.23 -13.11
C ALA A 214 -3.72 6.34 -11.91
N VAL A 215 -4.80 5.58 -12.06
CA VAL A 215 -5.31 4.64 -11.05
C VAL A 215 -5.29 3.24 -11.63
N GLY A 216 -4.60 2.32 -10.97
CA GLY A 216 -4.54 0.95 -11.47
C GLY A 216 -5.85 0.18 -11.25
N VAL A 217 -6.25 -0.58 -12.27
CA VAL A 217 -7.41 -1.46 -12.29
C VAL A 217 -6.95 -2.79 -12.89
N ASP A 218 -7.12 -3.90 -12.18
CA ASP A 218 -6.59 -5.18 -12.66
C ASP A 218 -7.56 -5.86 -13.63
N CYS A 219 -7.03 -6.29 -14.77
CA CYS A 219 -7.71 -7.15 -15.72
C CYS A 219 -7.35 -8.61 -15.43
N VAL A 220 -8.34 -9.42 -15.07
CA VAL A 220 -8.11 -10.79 -14.57
C VAL A 220 -8.75 -11.80 -15.52
N ALA A 221 -7.99 -12.82 -15.92
CA ALA A 221 -8.50 -13.96 -16.67
C ALA A 221 -9.51 -14.76 -15.82
N ASP A 222 -10.62 -15.17 -16.42
CA ASP A 222 -11.63 -16.03 -15.77
C ASP A 222 -12.12 -15.52 -14.40
N LEU A 223 -12.19 -14.19 -14.22
CA LEU A 223 -12.47 -13.54 -12.93
C LEU A 223 -13.67 -14.14 -12.19
N ALA A 224 -14.77 -14.43 -12.89
CA ALA A 224 -15.97 -15.02 -12.29
C ALA A 224 -15.69 -16.42 -11.71
N ALA A 225 -14.98 -17.28 -12.45
CA ALA A 225 -14.62 -18.61 -12.00
C ALA A 225 -13.64 -18.56 -10.81
N ARG A 226 -12.63 -17.69 -10.90
CA ARG A 226 -11.65 -17.48 -9.82
C ARG A 226 -12.32 -16.99 -8.53
N ARG A 227 -13.25 -16.04 -8.63
CA ARG A 227 -14.05 -15.57 -7.47
C ARG A 227 -14.91 -16.68 -6.87
N ALA A 228 -15.62 -17.45 -7.69
CA ALA A 228 -16.46 -18.55 -7.21
C ALA A 228 -15.63 -19.61 -6.48
N ARG A 229 -14.45 -19.94 -7.02
CA ARG A 229 -13.50 -20.87 -6.39
C ARG A 229 -13.00 -20.34 -5.04
N LEU A 230 -12.55 -19.09 -4.97
CA LEU A 230 -12.10 -18.49 -3.70
C LEU A 230 -13.20 -18.45 -2.64
N GLN A 231 -14.44 -18.11 -3.01
CA GLN A 231 -15.58 -18.13 -2.09
C GLN A 231 -15.86 -19.54 -1.54
N LEU A 232 -15.83 -20.54 -2.42
CA LEU A 232 -16.01 -21.94 -2.04
C LEU A 232 -14.88 -22.43 -1.11
N GLU A 233 -13.63 -22.05 -1.39
CA GLU A 233 -12.48 -22.39 -0.54
C GLU A 233 -12.54 -21.69 0.82
N ALA A 234 -12.95 -20.42 0.87
CA ALA A 234 -13.13 -19.67 2.12
C ALA A 234 -14.19 -20.34 3.04
N GLN A 235 -15.24 -20.92 2.46
CA GLN A 235 -16.30 -21.62 3.19
C GLN A 235 -15.89 -23.01 3.71
N ARG A 236 -14.91 -23.66 3.09
CA ARG A 236 -14.55 -25.09 3.33
C ARG A 236 -13.56 -25.34 4.47
N ALA A 237 -13.38 -24.38 5.39
CA ALA A 237 -12.41 -24.35 6.50
C ALA A 237 -11.02 -23.83 6.08
N PRO A 238 -10.68 -22.58 6.43
CA PRO A 238 -9.58 -21.85 5.81
C PRO A 238 -8.30 -22.01 6.63
N SER A 239 -7.17 -22.13 5.96
CA SER A 239 -5.96 -21.55 6.55
C SER A 239 -6.30 -20.09 6.92
N PRO A 240 -6.07 -19.60 8.15
CA PRO A 240 -6.29 -18.22 8.57
C PRO A 240 -5.69 -17.21 7.59
N LEU A 241 -4.58 -17.59 6.94
CA LEU A 241 -4.00 -16.87 5.82
C LEU A 241 -5.05 -16.66 4.71
N ARG A 242 -5.66 -17.71 4.16
CA ARG A 242 -6.65 -17.59 3.06
C ARG A 242 -7.86 -16.73 3.42
N ALA A 243 -8.34 -16.81 4.67
CA ALA A 243 -9.42 -15.94 5.14
C ALA A 243 -8.99 -14.47 5.23
N GLU A 244 -7.78 -14.20 5.71
CA GLU A 244 -7.17 -12.87 5.72
C GLU A 244 -6.98 -12.33 4.29
N LEU A 245 -6.47 -13.17 3.38
CA LEU A 245 -6.31 -12.83 1.96
C LEU A 245 -7.65 -12.49 1.32
N TRP A 246 -8.70 -13.28 1.56
CA TRP A 246 -10.04 -12.99 1.04
C TRP A 246 -10.62 -11.68 1.61
N SER A 247 -10.46 -11.45 2.91
CA SER A 247 -10.86 -10.22 3.58
C SER A 247 -10.14 -8.98 3.01
N ALA A 248 -8.88 -9.13 2.59
CA ALA A 248 -8.13 -8.06 1.92
C ALA A 248 -8.57 -7.83 0.46
N LEU A 249 -9.03 -8.88 -0.24
CA LEU A 249 -9.44 -8.79 -1.65
C LEU A 249 -10.87 -8.26 -1.84
N GLY A 250 -11.80 -8.56 -0.92
CA GLY A 250 -13.20 -8.13 -1.01
C GLY A 250 -13.35 -6.62 -1.24
N PRO A 251 -12.80 -5.76 -0.37
CA PRO A 251 -12.94 -4.31 -0.50
C PRO A 251 -12.36 -3.74 -1.80
N LEU A 252 -11.28 -4.32 -2.34
CA LEU A 252 -10.72 -3.93 -3.65
C LEU A 252 -11.63 -4.39 -4.80
N THR A 253 -12.02 -5.66 -4.78
CA THR A 253 -12.79 -6.29 -5.87
C THR A 253 -14.24 -5.82 -5.93
N GLU A 254 -14.81 -5.35 -4.83
CA GLU A 254 -16.21 -4.89 -4.74
C GLU A 254 -16.33 -3.36 -4.67
N HIS A 255 -15.41 -2.69 -3.97
CA HIS A 255 -15.52 -1.25 -3.66
C HIS A 255 -14.39 -0.39 -4.23
N GLY A 256 -13.46 -1.00 -4.99
CA GLY A 256 -12.40 -0.25 -5.63
C GLY A 256 -11.36 0.32 -4.67
N LEU A 257 -11.24 -0.24 -3.46
CA LEU A 257 -10.23 0.22 -2.52
C LEU A 257 -8.83 -0.07 -3.07
N ARG A 258 -8.02 0.98 -3.19
CA ARG A 258 -6.65 0.90 -3.73
C ARG A 258 -5.81 -0.11 -2.97
N ARG A 259 -4.87 -0.75 -3.66
CA ARG A 259 -3.78 -1.46 -3.02
C ARG A 259 -2.48 -0.74 -3.26
N LEU A 260 -1.65 -0.72 -2.23
CA LEU A 260 -0.26 -0.35 -2.35
C LEU A 260 0.51 -1.40 -3.18
N ALA A 261 1.58 -0.91 -3.81
CA ALA A 261 2.31 -1.57 -4.89
C ALA A 261 2.83 -2.97 -4.57
N GLY A 262 3.00 -3.82 -5.59
CA GLY A 262 3.92 -4.97 -5.54
C GLY A 262 3.37 -6.34 -5.94
N LEU A 263 2.06 -6.53 -5.96
CA LEU A 263 1.44 -7.82 -6.32
C LEU A 263 0.31 -7.65 -7.35
N ASP A 264 0.39 -8.30 -8.50
CA ASP A 264 -0.73 -8.37 -9.44
C ASP A 264 -1.87 -9.20 -8.80
N LEU A 265 -3.12 -8.76 -8.93
CA LEU A 265 -4.25 -9.57 -8.48
C LEU A 265 -4.34 -10.91 -9.19
N GLY A 266 -3.92 -10.98 -10.46
CA GLY A 266 -3.75 -12.24 -11.18
C GLY A 266 -2.85 -13.20 -10.40
N HIS A 267 -1.66 -12.74 -9.98
CA HIS A 267 -0.72 -13.53 -9.17
C HIS A 267 -1.28 -13.91 -7.80
N TRP A 268 -2.12 -13.06 -7.19
CA TRP A 268 -2.80 -13.39 -5.95
C TRP A 268 -3.80 -14.53 -6.10
N PHE A 269 -4.59 -14.51 -7.17
CA PHE A 269 -5.49 -15.61 -7.48
C PHE A 269 -4.68 -16.89 -7.72
N ASP A 270 -3.60 -16.82 -8.49
CA ASP A 270 -2.75 -18.00 -8.78
C ASP A 270 -2.11 -18.58 -7.51
N PHE A 271 -1.64 -17.71 -6.60
CA PHE A 271 -1.11 -18.10 -5.29
C PHE A 271 -2.18 -18.80 -4.43
N CYS A 272 -3.37 -18.24 -4.34
CA CYS A 272 -4.47 -18.82 -3.57
C CYS A 272 -4.91 -20.18 -4.13
N GLU A 273 -4.88 -20.34 -5.46
CA GLU A 273 -5.26 -21.57 -6.14
C GLU A 273 -4.23 -22.71 -6.02
N GLY A 274 -3.08 -22.46 -5.39
CA GLY A 274 -2.05 -23.46 -5.13
C GLY A 274 -1.22 -23.81 -6.35
N SER A 275 -1.17 -22.93 -7.36
CA SER A 275 -0.25 -23.09 -8.49
C SER A 275 1.19 -23.02 -7.99
N SER A 276 1.83 -24.18 -7.86
CA SER A 276 3.24 -24.34 -7.44
C SER A 276 4.24 -23.72 -8.43
N ALA A 277 3.76 -23.28 -9.59
CA ALA A 277 4.52 -22.66 -10.67
C ALA A 277 4.28 -21.14 -10.78
N VAL A 278 3.73 -20.49 -9.75
CA VAL A 278 3.91 -19.04 -9.67
C VAL A 278 5.39 -18.83 -9.34
N GLU A 279 6.22 -18.68 -10.38
CA GLU A 279 7.39 -17.82 -10.26
C GLU A 279 6.82 -16.51 -9.74
N LEU A 280 6.88 -16.32 -8.42
CA LEU A 280 6.48 -15.09 -7.77
C LEU A 280 7.50 -14.07 -8.26
N THR A 281 7.21 -13.48 -9.42
CA THR A 281 7.86 -12.27 -9.92
C THR A 281 7.66 -11.12 -8.94
N SER A 282 6.71 -11.29 -8.00
CA SER A 282 6.61 -10.49 -6.79
C SER A 282 7.85 -10.64 -5.92
N PRO A 283 8.54 -9.53 -5.58
CA PRO A 283 9.68 -9.53 -4.69
C PRO A 283 9.32 -9.83 -3.22
N VAL A 284 8.04 -10.10 -2.91
CA VAL A 284 7.54 -10.32 -1.55
C VAL A 284 6.52 -11.46 -1.52
N VAL A 285 6.67 -12.35 -0.53
CA VAL A 285 5.84 -13.55 -0.36
C VAL A 285 5.42 -13.70 1.11
N PRO A 286 4.28 -14.35 1.41
CA PRO A 286 3.95 -14.74 2.78
C PRO A 286 5.04 -15.67 3.38
N PHE A 287 5.48 -15.38 4.59
CA PHE A 287 6.49 -16.17 5.32
C PHE A 287 5.84 -17.43 5.93
N PRO A 288 6.51 -18.59 5.86
CA PRO A 288 6.07 -19.76 5.11
C PRO A 288 4.69 -20.31 5.54
N PRO A 289 3.98 -20.96 4.58
CA PRO A 289 2.75 -21.69 4.81
C PRO A 289 2.93 -23.09 5.44
N GLU A 290 4.17 -23.56 5.65
CA GLU A 290 4.46 -24.90 6.19
C GLU A 290 4.86 -24.86 7.67
N GLY A 291 4.03 -25.49 8.52
CA GLY A 291 4.26 -25.64 9.97
C GLY A 291 3.10 -25.16 10.84
N ALA A 292 3.26 -25.26 12.15
CA ALA A 292 2.27 -24.88 13.19
C ALA A 292 1.79 -23.41 13.13
N MET A 293 2.34 -22.60 12.21
CA MET A 293 1.89 -21.25 11.85
C MET A 293 0.54 -21.18 11.13
N ALA A 294 -0.04 -22.33 10.73
CA ALA A 294 -1.37 -22.40 10.13
C ALA A 294 -2.53 -21.98 11.05
N ALA A 295 -2.29 -21.53 12.28
CA ALA A 295 -3.34 -21.25 13.27
C ALA A 295 -3.38 -19.82 13.86
N ALA A 296 -2.47 -18.90 13.49
CA ALA A 296 -2.34 -17.61 14.19
C ALA A 296 -2.53 -16.36 13.30
N ASP A 297 -3.73 -15.77 13.40
CA ASP A 297 -4.14 -14.34 13.48
C ASP A 297 -3.37 -13.18 12.79
N ARG A 298 -2.41 -13.39 11.88
CA ARG A 298 -1.93 -12.42 10.85
C ARG A 298 -0.72 -12.98 10.11
N ALA A 299 -0.70 -12.97 8.80
CA ALA A 299 0.46 -13.37 8.02
C ALA A 299 1.65 -12.41 8.20
N LEU A 300 2.85 -12.95 8.45
CA LEU A 300 4.09 -12.22 8.23
C LEU A 300 4.47 -12.35 6.76
N TRP A 301 5.11 -11.31 6.22
CA TRP A 301 5.57 -11.22 4.84
C TRP A 301 7.09 -11.20 4.81
N THR A 302 7.72 -11.74 3.76
CA THR A 302 9.18 -11.79 3.61
C THR A 302 9.62 -11.56 2.18
N LEU A 303 10.91 -11.28 2.01
CA LEU A 303 11.59 -11.31 0.72
C LEU A 303 11.96 -12.78 0.38
N PRO A 304 11.69 -13.27 -0.85
CA PRO A 304 11.98 -14.64 -1.28
C PRO A 304 13.47 -14.77 -1.56
N HIS A 305 14.26 -14.99 -0.51
CA HIS A 305 15.71 -15.24 -0.61
C HIS A 305 16.04 -16.58 0.02
N GLU A 306 16.73 -17.41 -0.76
CA GLU A 306 17.31 -18.67 -0.31
C GLU A 306 18.55 -18.39 0.54
N GLY A 307 18.74 -19.19 1.58
CA GLY A 307 19.87 -19.05 2.49
C GLY A 307 19.52 -19.37 3.93
N THR A 308 20.56 -19.65 4.71
CA THR A 308 20.50 -19.77 6.17
C THR A 308 20.68 -18.38 6.77
N PHE A 309 19.74 -17.97 7.61
CA PHE A 309 19.75 -16.67 8.28
C PHE A 309 19.97 -16.89 9.77
N GLU A 310 20.98 -16.24 10.33
CA GLU A 310 21.36 -16.38 11.75
C GLU A 310 20.60 -15.42 12.66
N ARG A 311 19.93 -14.43 12.06
CA ARG A 311 19.26 -13.32 12.75
C ARG A 311 17.90 -13.03 12.11
N GLY A 312 17.00 -12.47 12.89
CA GLY A 312 15.71 -11.95 12.44
C GLY A 312 15.61 -10.43 12.56
N LEU A 313 14.88 -9.81 11.65
CA LEU A 313 14.40 -8.44 11.77
C LEU A 313 12.92 -8.41 11.37
N VAL A 314 12.08 -7.89 12.26
CA VAL A 314 10.63 -7.76 12.03
C VAL A 314 10.28 -6.28 11.92
N ILE A 315 9.72 -5.89 10.78
CA ILE A 315 9.17 -4.57 10.52
C ILE A 315 7.69 -4.59 10.90
N VAL A 316 7.29 -3.75 11.83
CA VAL A 316 5.88 -3.49 12.12
C VAL A 316 5.44 -2.28 11.31
N CYS A 317 4.63 -2.56 10.29
CA CYS A 317 4.13 -1.56 9.35
C CYS A 317 3.13 -0.64 10.02
N GLY A 318 2.98 0.58 9.51
CA GLY A 318 1.94 1.51 9.99
C GLY A 318 0.53 0.98 9.72
N ARG A 319 -0.49 1.49 10.41
CA ARG A 319 -1.89 1.04 10.23
C ARG A 319 -2.42 1.13 8.79
N ALA A 320 -1.83 2.03 7.99
CA ALA A 320 -2.21 2.34 6.62
C ALA A 320 -1.41 1.57 5.56
N GLU A 321 -0.39 0.84 5.99
CA GLU A 321 0.58 0.18 5.14
C GLU A 321 0.35 -1.33 5.25
N HIS A 322 0.16 -1.99 4.11
CA HIS A 322 0.12 -3.44 4.10
C HIS A 322 1.56 -3.97 4.21
N PRO A 323 1.81 -5.10 4.89
CA PRO A 323 3.18 -5.52 5.16
C PRO A 323 4.02 -5.82 3.91
N SER A 324 3.38 -6.19 2.80
CA SER A 324 4.08 -6.34 1.52
C SER A 324 4.74 -5.04 1.04
N ASP A 325 4.16 -3.89 1.36
CA ASP A 325 4.56 -2.61 0.81
C ASP A 325 5.86 -2.12 1.46
N ALA A 326 6.06 -2.43 2.73
CA ALA A 326 7.31 -2.18 3.44
C ALA A 326 8.50 -2.96 2.84
N LEU A 327 8.21 -4.02 2.09
CA LEU A 327 9.18 -4.89 1.43
C LEU A 327 9.22 -4.69 -0.10
N ALA A 328 8.47 -3.72 -0.63
CA ALA A 328 8.38 -3.43 -2.06
C ALA A 328 9.08 -2.11 -2.44
N GLY A 329 9.31 -1.93 -3.75
CA GLY A 329 9.87 -0.70 -4.31
C GLY A 329 11.25 -0.33 -3.75
N ALA A 330 11.53 0.98 -3.69
CA ALA A 330 12.82 1.49 -3.23
C ALA A 330 13.14 1.18 -1.76
N VAL A 331 12.12 1.14 -0.89
CA VAL A 331 12.29 0.77 0.53
C VAL A 331 12.63 -0.71 0.65
N GLY A 332 11.87 -1.56 -0.05
CA GLY A 332 12.12 -3.00 -0.14
C GLY A 332 13.51 -3.35 -0.65
N GLU A 333 14.02 -2.62 -1.64
CA GLU A 333 15.39 -2.79 -2.14
C GLU A 333 16.44 -2.45 -1.07
N GLY A 334 16.19 -1.44 -0.25
CA GLY A 334 17.01 -1.16 0.94
C GLY A 334 17.05 -2.34 1.91
N TRP A 335 15.88 -2.90 2.23
CA TRP A 335 15.78 -4.08 3.12
C TRP A 335 16.36 -5.34 2.51
N ARG A 336 16.27 -5.52 1.19
CA ARG A 336 16.91 -6.62 0.46
C ARG A 336 18.43 -6.57 0.60
N ARG A 337 19.03 -5.41 0.35
CA ARG A 337 20.48 -5.21 0.53
C ARG A 337 20.89 -5.45 1.98
N PHE A 338 20.15 -4.91 2.94
CA PHE A 338 20.37 -5.17 4.37
C PHE A 338 20.33 -6.67 4.71
N SER A 339 19.29 -7.38 4.25
CA SER A 339 19.07 -8.81 4.49
C SER A 339 20.28 -9.64 4.05
N LEU A 340 20.77 -9.38 2.84
CA LEU A 340 21.92 -10.07 2.24
C LEU A 340 23.23 -9.70 2.94
N ALA A 341 23.45 -8.42 3.23
CA ALA A 341 24.68 -7.96 3.88
C ALA A 341 24.84 -8.49 5.31
N ARG A 342 23.74 -8.79 6.01
CA ARG A 342 23.73 -9.15 7.44
C ARG A 342 23.29 -10.57 7.75
N SER A 343 23.08 -11.41 6.74
CA SER A 343 22.50 -12.75 6.91
C SER A 343 21.26 -12.71 7.82
N THR A 344 20.43 -11.67 7.66
CA THR A 344 19.29 -11.38 8.54
C THR A 344 17.99 -11.57 7.78
N ARG A 345 17.11 -12.45 8.27
CA ARG A 345 15.80 -12.63 7.67
C ARG A 345 14.93 -11.42 8.00
N VAL A 346 14.57 -10.66 6.96
CA VAL A 346 13.64 -9.53 7.08
C VAL A 346 12.21 -10.01 6.90
N LEU A 347 11.37 -9.67 7.87
CA LEU A 347 9.95 -9.95 7.90
C LEU A 347 9.17 -8.65 8.08
N ALA A 348 7.94 -8.58 7.55
CA ALA A 348 7.03 -7.47 7.77
C ALA A 348 5.69 -7.99 8.30
N GLY A 349 5.10 -7.27 9.27
CA GLY A 349 3.84 -7.63 9.90
C GLY A 349 2.92 -6.43 10.09
N ALA A 350 1.61 -6.68 10.07
CA ALA A 350 0.60 -5.64 10.22
C ALA A 350 0.55 -5.11 11.66
N CYS A 351 0.41 -3.79 11.82
CA CYS A 351 0.34 -3.19 13.15
C CYS A 351 -0.78 -3.78 14.02
N PRO A 352 -0.47 -4.27 15.23
CA PRO A 352 -1.47 -4.55 16.25
C PRO A 352 -2.23 -3.27 16.65
N THR A 353 -3.55 -3.35 16.79
CA THR A 353 -4.40 -2.19 17.14
C THR A 353 -4.74 -2.10 18.62
N THR A 354 -4.39 -3.13 19.40
CA THR A 354 -4.68 -3.22 20.84
C THR A 354 -3.46 -3.74 21.59
N SER A 355 -3.33 -3.42 22.88
CA SER A 355 -2.27 -3.99 23.75
C SER A 355 -2.24 -5.51 23.72
N ARG A 356 -3.40 -6.16 23.78
CA ARG A 356 -3.49 -7.64 23.73
C ARG A 356 -2.94 -8.19 22.42
N ALA A 357 -3.26 -7.55 21.29
CA ALA A 357 -2.72 -7.94 20.00
C ALA A 357 -1.21 -7.67 19.89
N ALA A 358 -0.71 -6.58 20.50
CA ALA A 358 0.71 -6.26 20.52
C ALA A 358 1.52 -7.28 21.34
N VAL A 359 1.03 -7.67 22.52
CA VAL A 359 1.65 -8.74 23.34
C VAL A 359 1.72 -10.06 22.56
N ARG A 360 0.60 -10.48 21.95
CA ARG A 360 0.57 -11.70 21.13
C ARG A 360 1.53 -11.65 19.95
N PHE A 361 1.66 -10.47 19.32
CA PHE A 361 2.61 -10.26 18.24
C PHE A 361 4.05 -10.42 18.71
N LEU A 362 4.40 -9.84 19.86
CA LEU A 362 5.73 -9.97 20.46
C LEU A 362 6.05 -11.42 20.86
N GLU A 363 5.12 -12.10 21.53
CA GLU A 363 5.23 -13.52 21.89
C GLU A 363 5.48 -14.38 20.65
N ARG A 364 4.80 -14.07 19.53
CA ARG A 364 5.00 -14.77 18.27
C ARG A 364 6.36 -14.51 17.65
N CYS A 365 6.83 -13.27 17.66
CA CYS A 365 8.17 -12.97 17.17
C CYS A 365 9.22 -13.73 18.00
N ALA A 366 9.02 -13.82 19.32
CA ALA A 366 9.89 -14.60 20.20
C ALA A 366 9.87 -16.09 19.89
N ALA A 367 8.68 -16.69 19.75
CA ALA A 367 8.54 -18.10 19.37
C ALA A 367 9.22 -18.37 18.02
N LEU A 368 9.07 -17.47 17.05
CA LEU A 368 9.69 -17.61 15.74
C LEU A 368 11.22 -17.57 15.80
N ALA A 369 11.80 -16.68 16.63
CA ALA A 369 13.24 -16.64 16.82
C ALA A 369 13.77 -17.97 17.39
N THR A 370 13.05 -18.56 18.35
CA THR A 370 13.39 -19.88 18.90
C THR A 370 13.25 -21.00 17.87
N GLU A 371 12.14 -21.05 17.12
CA GLU A 371 11.90 -22.07 16.08
C GLU A 371 12.93 -22.05 14.95
N ARG A 372 13.56 -20.90 14.71
CA ARG A 372 14.56 -20.70 13.66
C ARG A 372 15.98 -20.63 14.18
N ASP A 373 16.20 -20.89 15.47
CA ASP A 373 17.50 -20.78 16.14
C ASP A 373 18.21 -19.44 15.86
N TRP A 374 17.46 -18.35 15.82
CA TRP A 374 18.03 -17.03 15.59
C TRP A 374 18.80 -16.54 16.82
N THR A 375 20.03 -16.11 16.59
CA THR A 375 20.92 -15.55 17.61
C THR A 375 20.50 -14.16 18.08
N ALA A 376 19.73 -13.44 17.24
CA ALA A 376 19.26 -12.09 17.51
C ALA A 376 17.94 -11.82 16.78
N LEU A 377 17.05 -11.05 17.40
CA LEU A 377 15.79 -10.61 16.82
C LEU A 377 15.61 -9.11 17.04
N HIS A 378 15.58 -8.34 15.95
CA HIS A 378 15.36 -6.91 15.99
C HIS A 378 13.93 -6.56 15.59
N LEU A 379 13.38 -5.48 16.18
CA LEU A 379 12.06 -4.97 15.85
C LEU A 379 12.18 -3.54 15.29
N VAL A 380 11.56 -3.28 14.15
CA VAL A 380 11.44 -1.94 13.55
C VAL A 380 9.98 -1.52 13.61
N ALA A 381 9.61 -0.65 14.54
CA ALA A 381 8.25 -0.14 14.67
C ALA A 381 8.11 1.20 13.96
N ARG A 382 7.25 1.25 12.94
CA ARG A 382 7.00 2.47 12.15
C ARG A 382 5.74 3.20 12.62
N GLY A 383 5.82 4.53 12.65
CA GLY A 383 4.74 5.44 13.04
C GLY A 383 4.54 5.60 14.55
N ASP A 384 3.36 6.08 14.92
CA ASP A 384 2.92 6.37 16.29
C ASP A 384 2.78 5.12 17.18
N GLN A 385 2.91 3.93 16.60
CA GLN A 385 2.73 2.64 17.26
C GLN A 385 4.01 2.17 17.97
N GLY A 386 5.16 2.79 17.69
CA GLY A 386 6.40 2.54 18.42
C GLY A 386 6.24 2.68 19.94
N THR A 387 5.47 3.67 20.38
CA THR A 387 5.16 3.90 21.80
C THR A 387 4.33 2.77 22.42
N LEU A 388 3.40 2.17 21.66
CA LEU A 388 2.64 1.00 22.12
C LEU A 388 3.58 -0.17 22.35
N PHE A 389 4.47 -0.46 21.41
CA PHE A 389 5.44 -1.56 21.55
C PHE A 389 6.42 -1.33 22.70
N LEU A 390 6.94 -0.10 22.87
CA LEU A 390 7.76 0.25 24.03
C LEU A 390 7.05 -0.07 25.35
N ARG A 391 5.77 0.30 25.45
CA ARG A 391 4.98 0.04 26.65
C ARG A 391 4.77 -1.45 26.90
N GLU A 392 4.43 -2.22 25.88
CA GLU A 392 4.16 -3.66 26.04
C GLU A 392 5.46 -4.48 26.22
N LEU A 393 6.58 -4.07 25.62
CA LEU A 393 7.90 -4.65 25.86
C LEU A 393 8.32 -4.53 27.33
N ARG A 394 8.01 -3.42 28.01
CA ARG A 394 8.26 -3.31 29.46
C ARG A 394 7.44 -4.28 30.30
N ARG A 395 6.26 -4.68 29.81
CA ARG A 395 5.32 -5.54 30.53
C ARG A 395 5.55 -7.02 30.25
N THR A 396 6.13 -7.31 29.10
CA THR A 396 6.42 -8.66 28.64
C THR A 396 7.90 -8.93 28.86
N SER A 397 8.24 -9.97 29.60
CA SER A 397 9.62 -10.45 29.67
C SER A 397 10.00 -11.15 28.36
N ALA A 398 9.77 -10.51 27.20
CA ALA A 398 10.03 -11.06 25.87
C ALA A 398 11.55 -11.03 25.63
N PRO A 399 12.30 -12.08 26.02
CA PRO A 399 13.74 -11.99 26.25
C PRO A 399 14.54 -12.06 24.94
N SER A 400 13.87 -12.31 23.82
CA SER A 400 14.49 -12.58 22.53
C SER A 400 14.70 -11.32 21.68
N ILE A 401 14.05 -10.20 22.00
CA ILE A 401 14.24 -8.96 21.24
C ILE A 401 15.55 -8.31 21.68
N THR A 402 16.52 -8.27 20.78
CA THR A 402 17.89 -7.79 21.03
C THR A 402 18.11 -6.35 20.62
N GLY A 403 17.14 -5.71 19.97
CA GLY A 403 17.18 -4.29 19.66
C GLY A 403 15.88 -3.77 19.06
N LEU A 404 15.63 -2.49 19.28
CA LEU A 404 14.39 -1.82 18.89
C LEU A 404 14.70 -0.56 18.08
N VAL A 405 14.00 -0.41 16.97
CA VAL A 405 14.08 0.75 16.09
C VAL A 405 12.71 1.41 16.03
N LEU A 406 12.64 2.70 16.29
CA LEU A 406 11.40 3.48 16.26
C LEU A 406 11.47 4.54 15.17
N CYS A 407 10.61 4.43 14.17
CA CYS A 407 10.51 5.40 13.09
C CYS A 407 9.30 6.31 13.31
N ALA A 408 9.53 7.63 13.42
CA ALA A 408 8.52 8.69 13.55
C ALA A 408 7.78 8.75 14.91
N THR A 409 8.52 9.07 15.97
CA THR A 409 7.93 9.42 17.28
C THR A 409 7.62 10.92 17.36
N SER A 410 6.33 11.26 17.40
CA SER A 410 5.81 12.62 17.59
C SER A 410 5.87 13.12 19.03
N GLY A 411 6.75 12.57 19.87
CA GLY A 411 6.82 12.85 21.31
C GLY A 411 8.23 12.71 21.88
N ALA A 412 8.38 13.10 23.14
CA ALA A 412 9.59 12.86 23.92
C ALA A 412 9.82 11.34 24.00
N VAL A 413 10.77 10.84 23.21
CA VAL A 413 11.35 9.52 23.47
C VAL A 413 12.10 9.67 24.79
N PRO A 414 11.84 8.82 25.79
CA PRO A 414 12.64 8.85 27.01
C PRO A 414 14.11 8.59 26.66
N ASP A 415 15.01 9.43 27.15
CA ASP A 415 16.45 9.48 26.82
C ASP A 415 17.27 8.27 27.34
N ALA A 416 16.65 7.11 27.52
CA ALA A 416 17.31 5.97 28.15
C ALA A 416 16.91 4.62 27.53
N GLY A 417 17.78 4.08 26.66
CA GLY A 417 17.74 2.66 26.27
C GLY A 417 17.81 1.70 27.46
N ALA A 418 18.48 2.12 28.55
CA ALA A 418 18.56 1.37 29.81
C ALA A 418 17.20 1.06 30.44
N GLU A 419 16.19 1.93 30.27
CA GLU A 419 14.85 1.70 30.82
C GLU A 419 14.10 0.54 30.15
N PHE A 420 14.54 0.12 28.96
CA PHE A 420 13.86 -0.90 28.16
C PHE A 420 14.64 -2.23 28.11
N GLY A 421 15.86 -2.27 28.65
CA GLY A 421 16.71 -3.45 28.65
C GLY A 421 17.17 -3.92 27.26
N VAL A 422 16.94 -3.10 26.22
CA VAL A 422 17.32 -3.39 24.83
C VAL A 422 17.93 -2.14 24.18
N PRO A 423 18.95 -2.29 23.32
CA PRO A 423 19.44 -1.21 22.47
C PRO A 423 18.31 -0.52 21.70
N LEU A 424 18.28 0.81 21.72
CA LEU A 424 17.21 1.62 21.11
C LEU A 424 17.75 2.58 20.05
N LEU A 425 17.25 2.48 18.82
CA LEU A 425 17.45 3.47 17.77
C LEU A 425 16.15 4.22 17.51
N THR A 426 16.20 5.55 17.53
CA THR A 426 15.03 6.38 17.21
C THR A 426 15.29 7.32 16.06
N PHE A 427 14.28 7.46 15.20
CA PHE A 427 14.31 8.37 14.06
C PHE A 427 13.19 9.40 14.17
N THR A 428 13.58 10.68 14.12
CA THR A 428 12.64 11.82 14.12
C THR A 428 12.81 12.63 12.85
N ALA A 429 11.77 12.64 12.01
CA ALA A 429 11.72 13.46 10.80
C ALA A 429 11.50 14.95 11.13
N MET A 430 11.74 15.83 10.15
CA MET A 430 11.49 17.28 10.18
C MET A 430 11.99 18.05 11.42
N ALA A 431 13.22 17.78 11.82
CA ALA A 431 13.96 18.59 12.80
C ALA A 431 14.43 19.93 12.20
N ALA A 432 14.81 20.88 13.06
CA ALA A 432 15.39 22.14 12.62
C ALA A 432 16.71 21.92 11.88
N GLU A 433 17.50 20.95 12.31
CA GLU A 433 18.78 20.52 11.73
C GLU A 433 18.88 19.00 11.75
N ASP A 434 19.66 18.44 10.82
CA ASP A 434 20.06 17.03 10.94
C ASP A 434 20.98 16.91 12.15
N ALA A 435 20.68 15.98 13.06
CA ALA A 435 21.49 15.76 14.26
C ALA A 435 21.46 14.28 14.64
N THR A 436 22.61 13.75 15.04
CA THR A 436 22.70 12.42 15.66
C THR A 436 23.20 12.59 17.07
N THR A 437 22.47 12.04 18.03
CA THR A 437 22.85 12.02 19.44
C THR A 437 22.78 10.58 19.93
N SER A 438 23.82 10.11 20.61
CA SER A 438 23.86 8.75 21.14
C SER A 438 24.37 8.72 22.59
N GLY A 439 24.10 7.61 23.25
CA GLY A 439 24.54 7.29 24.60
C GLY A 439 24.52 5.79 24.83
N ASP A 440 24.76 5.35 26.07
CA ASP A 440 24.87 3.92 26.39
C ASP A 440 23.56 3.19 26.07
N GLY A 441 23.62 2.34 25.03
CA GLY A 441 22.49 1.53 24.58
C GLY A 441 21.39 2.30 23.84
N TRP A 442 21.64 3.54 23.39
CA TRP A 442 20.66 4.26 22.56
C TRP A 442 21.30 5.22 21.55
N ALA A 443 20.60 5.43 20.43
CA ALA A 443 20.93 6.42 19.43
C ALA A 443 19.67 7.10 18.90
N ARG A 444 19.78 8.38 18.57
CA ARG A 444 18.70 9.20 18.00
C ARG A 444 19.22 9.91 16.78
N VAL A 445 18.53 9.73 15.67
CA VAL A 445 18.79 10.39 14.40
C VAL A 445 17.62 11.32 14.09
N ALA A 446 17.88 12.61 14.18
CA ALA A 446 16.98 13.66 13.75
C ALA A 446 17.33 14.07 12.32
N SER A 447 16.32 14.18 11.45
CA SER A 447 16.53 14.65 10.07
C SER A 447 15.61 15.80 9.70
N ARG A 448 16.08 16.72 8.86
CA ARG A 448 15.27 17.74 8.17
C ARG A 448 14.29 17.11 7.17
N GLU A 449 14.60 15.93 6.66
CA GLU A 449 13.78 15.27 5.64
C GLU A 449 12.36 14.95 6.15
N PRO A 450 11.35 15.04 5.27
CA PRO A 450 10.01 14.57 5.58
C PRO A 450 9.95 13.08 5.92
N GLY A 451 8.99 12.69 6.77
CA GLY A 451 8.89 11.33 7.32
C GLY A 451 8.81 10.22 6.28
N PHE A 452 8.13 10.43 5.15
CA PHE A 452 8.02 9.42 4.10
C PHE A 452 9.35 9.12 3.39
N LEU A 453 10.32 10.06 3.42
CA LEU A 453 11.66 9.87 2.86
C LEU A 453 12.62 9.20 3.85
N LEU A 454 12.39 9.40 5.15
CA LEU A 454 13.14 8.73 6.18
C LEU A 454 13.11 7.21 6.00
N ASP A 455 11.97 6.66 5.58
CA ASP A 455 11.78 5.23 5.28
C ASP A 455 12.79 4.68 4.26
N LEU A 456 13.29 5.50 3.32
CA LEU A 456 14.33 5.09 2.37
C LEU A 456 15.70 4.91 3.02
N ARG A 457 15.96 5.63 4.12
CA ARG A 457 17.23 5.62 4.84
C ARG A 457 17.26 4.64 6.00
N VAL A 458 16.09 4.29 6.55
CA VAL A 458 15.98 3.37 7.69
C VAL A 458 16.79 2.09 7.50
N PRO A 459 16.72 1.35 6.37
CA PRO A 459 17.51 0.12 6.22
C PRO A 459 19.01 0.34 6.40
N GLY A 460 19.56 1.40 5.78
CA GLY A 460 20.99 1.73 5.88
C GLY A 460 21.39 2.22 7.28
N LEU A 461 20.54 3.03 7.92
CA LEU A 461 20.79 3.53 9.28
C LEU A 461 20.74 2.40 10.32
N VAL A 462 19.80 1.46 10.17
CA VAL A 462 19.75 0.25 11.00
C VAL A 462 20.99 -0.61 10.78
N GLU A 463 21.47 -0.72 9.54
CA GLU A 463 22.72 -1.41 9.26
C GLU A 463 23.92 -0.75 9.96
N THR A 464 24.12 0.56 9.82
CA THR A 464 25.20 1.27 10.52
C THR A 464 25.14 1.02 12.02
N TRP A 465 23.95 1.20 12.61
CA TRP A 465 23.73 0.99 14.03
C TRP A 465 24.08 -0.42 14.53
N LEU A 466 23.69 -1.45 13.79
CA LEU A 466 23.97 -2.84 14.16
C LEU A 466 25.43 -3.27 13.91
N SER A 467 26.21 -2.55 13.10
CA SER A 467 27.62 -2.85 12.86
C SER A 467 28.57 -2.11 13.78
N GLU A 468 28.39 -0.80 13.87
CA GLU A 468 29.40 0.13 14.37
C GLU A 468 28.97 0.77 15.69
N GLY A 469 27.70 0.62 16.07
CA GLY A 469 27.04 1.65 16.89
C GLY A 469 26.76 2.90 16.05
N LEU A 470 26.13 3.91 16.66
CA LEU A 470 25.86 5.21 16.03
C LEU A 470 26.42 6.37 16.85
#